data_AF-A0A2D0IR73-F1
#
_entry.id   AF-A0A2D0IR73-F1
#
_cell.length_a   1.000
_cell.length_b   1.000
_cell.length_c   1.000
_cell.angle_alpha   90.00
_cell.angle_beta   90.00
_cell.angle_gamma   90.00
#
_symmetry.space_group_name_H-M   'P 1'
#
loop_
_entity.id
_entity.type
_entity.pdbx_description
1 polymer ?
#
loop_
_entity_poly.entity_id
_entity_poly.type
_entity_poly.pdbx_seq_one_letter_code
_entity_poly.pdbx_strand_id
1 'polypeptide(L)'
;MSKTLCSLIILISSYSMASNNLNIQVIDDLNIQAINAVDNAYKISKCMIDLEIAGIHGSKEYMNLYNKFHNEINYYMDVYSKDKEIYQNAYLSDIPMRWRIAIDANKLPVDILIGRLLEITSDMEMRYVGDVFARNRTIIPESAGLDAYNTARCFLFTK
;
A
#
# COMPACT_ATOMS: atom_id res chain seq x y z
N MET A 1 18.09 -25.16 -50.67
CA MET A 1 17.44 -24.33 -49.64
C MET A 1 18.37 -24.27 -48.43
N SER A 2 18.79 -23.07 -48.07
CA SER A 2 20.00 -22.82 -47.27
C SER A 2 19.84 -23.19 -45.80
N LYS A 3 20.82 -23.92 -45.23
CA LYS A 3 20.94 -24.23 -43.80
C LYS A 3 20.99 -22.97 -42.91
N THR A 4 21.27 -21.80 -43.48
CA THR A 4 21.21 -20.51 -42.77
C THR A 4 19.79 -20.02 -42.47
N LEU A 5 18.77 -20.46 -43.22
CA LEU A 5 17.39 -20.02 -42.97
C LEU A 5 16.76 -20.71 -41.74
N CYS A 6 17.05 -21.99 -41.51
CA CYS A 6 16.55 -22.71 -40.33
C CYS A 6 17.17 -22.20 -39.03
N SER A 7 18.45 -21.84 -39.02
CA SER A 7 19.09 -21.29 -37.82
C SER A 7 18.53 -19.92 -37.43
N LEU A 8 18.14 -19.10 -38.42
CA LEU A 8 17.54 -17.78 -38.16
C LEU A 8 16.14 -17.89 -37.54
N ILE A 9 15.33 -18.87 -37.97
CA ILE A 9 13.98 -19.11 -37.41
C ILE A 9 14.06 -19.61 -35.97
N ILE A 10 15.02 -20.48 -35.65
CA ILE A 10 15.22 -20.97 -34.27
C ILE A 10 15.64 -19.81 -33.35
N LEU A 11 16.57 -18.95 -33.79
CA LEU A 11 16.97 -17.75 -33.05
C LEU A 11 15.79 -16.78 -32.82
N ILE A 12 14.97 -16.49 -33.82
CA ILE A 12 13.82 -15.57 -33.66
C ILE A 12 12.79 -16.17 -32.69
N SER A 13 12.54 -17.48 -32.76
CA SER A 13 11.60 -18.15 -31.84
C SER A 13 12.09 -18.15 -30.38
N SER A 14 13.39 -18.35 -30.14
CA SER A 14 13.95 -18.30 -28.79
C SER A 14 14.02 -16.88 -28.23
N TYR A 15 14.28 -15.87 -29.05
CA TYR A 15 14.14 -14.46 -28.63
C TYR A 15 12.70 -14.11 -28.24
N SER A 16 11.70 -14.60 -29.00
CA SER A 16 10.29 -14.35 -28.66
C SER A 16 9.89 -15.00 -27.33
N MET A 17 10.30 -16.25 -27.08
CA MET A 17 10.00 -16.95 -25.83
C MET A 17 10.74 -16.36 -24.63
N ALA A 18 12.01 -15.97 -24.81
CA ALA A 18 12.77 -15.28 -23.76
C ALA A 18 12.17 -13.89 -23.43
N SER A 19 11.73 -13.13 -24.45
CA SER A 19 11.08 -11.85 -24.24
C SER A 19 9.72 -11.98 -23.54
N ASN A 20 8.95 -13.02 -23.86
CA ASN A 20 7.68 -13.30 -23.20
C ASN A 20 7.88 -13.72 -21.75
N ASN A 21 8.85 -14.59 -21.46
CA ASN A 21 9.16 -14.99 -20.08
C ASN A 21 9.69 -13.83 -19.25
N LEU A 22 10.52 -12.96 -19.83
CA LEU A 22 10.99 -11.74 -19.16
C LEU A 22 9.83 -10.79 -18.88
N ASN A 23 8.92 -10.61 -19.83
CA ASN A 23 7.71 -9.79 -19.63
C ASN A 23 6.80 -10.35 -18.54
N ILE A 24 6.56 -11.67 -18.51
CA ILE A 24 5.75 -12.32 -17.46
C ILE A 24 6.40 -12.12 -16.08
N GLN A 25 7.71 -12.35 -15.97
CA GLN A 25 8.43 -12.15 -14.70
C GLN A 25 8.41 -10.69 -14.24
N VAL A 26 8.51 -9.73 -15.16
CA VAL A 26 8.44 -8.30 -14.85
C VAL A 26 7.03 -7.92 -14.37
N ILE A 27 5.98 -8.46 -14.96
CA ILE A 27 4.58 -8.22 -14.54
C ILE A 27 4.33 -8.82 -13.15
N ASP A 28 4.78 -10.05 -12.89
CA ASP A 28 4.65 -10.68 -11.57
C ASP A 28 5.36 -9.88 -10.48
N ASP A 29 6.58 -9.41 -10.75
CA ASP A 29 7.35 -8.59 -9.81
C ASP A 29 6.68 -7.23 -9.55
N LEU A 30 6.16 -6.58 -10.59
CA LEU A 30 5.40 -5.33 -10.49
C LEU A 30 4.12 -5.50 -9.66
N ASN A 31 3.36 -6.57 -9.90
CA ASN A 31 2.13 -6.89 -9.16
C ASN A 31 2.42 -7.07 -7.66
N ILE A 32 3.46 -7.84 -7.34
CA ILE A 32 3.89 -8.06 -5.95
C ILE A 32 4.33 -6.75 -5.30
N GLN A 33 5.12 -5.93 -5.99
CA GLN A 33 5.57 -4.64 -5.47
C GLN A 33 4.41 -3.69 -5.21
N ALA A 34 3.44 -3.61 -6.12
CA ALA A 34 2.25 -2.78 -5.95
C ALA A 34 1.40 -3.23 -4.74
N ILE A 35 1.14 -4.53 -4.61
CA ILE A 35 0.41 -5.08 -3.46
C ILE A 35 1.14 -4.78 -2.13
N ASN A 36 2.46 -4.99 -2.11
CA ASN A 36 3.27 -4.66 -0.93
C ASN A 36 3.22 -3.16 -0.60
N ALA A 37 3.22 -2.30 -1.61
CA ALA A 37 3.16 -0.86 -1.43
C ALA A 37 1.82 -0.44 -0.79
N VAL A 38 0.68 -0.95 -1.26
CA VAL A 38 -0.61 -0.59 -0.66
C VAL A 38 -0.76 -1.15 0.76
N ASP A 39 -0.20 -2.32 1.04
CA ASP A 39 -0.15 -2.90 2.40
C ASP A 39 0.72 -2.06 3.34
N ASN A 40 1.87 -1.58 2.85
CA ASN A 40 2.73 -0.66 3.59
C ASN A 40 2.03 0.69 3.81
N ALA A 41 1.39 1.24 2.80
CA ALA A 41 0.60 2.48 2.93
C ALA A 41 -0.47 2.33 4.02
N TYR A 42 -1.19 1.21 4.06
CA TYR A 42 -2.16 0.95 5.11
C TYR A 42 -1.50 0.87 6.49
N LYS A 43 -0.42 0.10 6.66
CA LYS A 43 0.32 0.01 7.94
C LYS A 43 0.82 1.37 8.42
N ILE A 44 1.41 2.16 7.53
CA ILE A 44 1.91 3.51 7.82
C ILE A 44 0.75 4.43 8.21
N SER A 45 -0.41 4.32 7.56
CA SER A 45 -1.58 5.12 7.91
C SER A 45 -2.06 4.85 9.34
N LYS A 46 -2.04 3.58 9.81
CA LYS A 46 -2.35 3.26 11.23
C LYS A 46 -1.37 3.97 12.16
N CYS A 47 -0.08 3.91 11.86
CA CYS A 47 0.96 4.59 12.63
C CYS A 47 0.77 6.12 12.69
N MET A 48 0.31 6.74 11.60
CA MET A 48 -0.03 8.17 11.61
C MET A 48 -1.21 8.46 12.54
N ILE A 49 -2.28 7.65 12.48
CA ILE A 49 -3.43 7.81 13.37
C ILE A 49 -3.05 7.57 14.84
N ASP A 50 -2.17 6.61 15.13
CA ASP A 50 -1.66 6.39 16.50
C ASP A 50 -0.95 7.66 17.04
N LEU A 51 -0.17 8.34 16.20
CA LEU A 51 0.46 9.62 16.54
C LEU A 51 -0.56 10.77 16.66
N GLU A 52 -1.63 10.77 15.88
CA GLU A 52 -2.74 11.73 16.02
C GLU A 52 -3.46 11.55 17.36
N ILE A 53 -3.79 10.31 17.73
CA ILE A 53 -4.38 9.96 19.03
C ILE A 53 -3.46 10.40 20.16
N ALA A 54 -2.15 10.23 20.00
CA ALA A 54 -1.14 10.66 20.97
C ALA A 54 -0.89 12.19 21.00
N GLY A 55 -1.63 12.98 20.22
CA GLY A 55 -1.51 14.44 20.20
C GLY A 55 -0.25 14.98 19.51
N ILE A 56 0.46 14.15 18.72
CA ILE A 56 1.78 14.45 18.13
C ILE A 56 1.79 14.49 16.59
N HIS A 57 0.64 14.84 16.00
CA HIS A 57 0.42 14.98 14.55
C HIS A 57 1.29 16.06 13.86
N GLY A 58 1.88 17.00 14.61
CA GLY A 58 2.82 17.99 14.07
C GLY A 58 4.31 17.57 14.13
N SER A 59 4.60 16.37 14.63
CA SER A 59 5.97 15.92 14.84
C SER A 59 6.71 15.63 13.54
N LYS A 60 8.05 15.70 13.57
CA LYS A 60 8.90 15.25 12.45
C LYS A 60 8.62 13.79 12.08
N GLU A 61 8.35 12.96 13.08
CA GLU A 61 7.99 11.55 12.91
C GLU A 61 6.71 11.40 12.08
N TYR A 62 5.66 12.15 12.44
CA TYR A 62 4.41 12.17 11.68
C TYR A 62 4.63 12.60 10.23
N MET A 63 5.39 13.68 10.01
CA MET A 63 5.68 14.17 8.65
C MET A 63 6.46 13.15 7.81
N ASN A 64 7.39 12.40 8.43
CA ASN A 64 8.11 11.33 7.75
C ASN A 64 7.17 10.18 7.35
N LEU A 65 6.27 9.77 8.25
CA LEU A 65 5.26 8.75 7.95
C LEU A 65 4.31 9.22 6.85
N TYR A 66 3.82 10.47 6.91
CA TYR A 66 2.98 11.05 5.88
C TYR A 66 3.65 10.98 4.51
N ASN A 67 4.90 11.40 4.40
CA ASN A 67 5.65 11.36 3.14
C ASN A 67 5.82 9.93 2.62
N LYS A 68 6.12 8.96 3.50
CA LYS A 68 6.26 7.55 3.10
C LYS A 68 4.92 6.96 2.68
N PHE A 69 3.85 7.17 3.44
CA PHE A 69 2.51 6.78 3.06
C PHE A 69 2.13 7.35 1.69
N HIS A 70 2.37 8.63 1.48
CA HIS A 70 2.09 9.31 0.21
C HIS A 70 2.89 8.68 -0.95
N ASN A 71 4.16 8.33 -0.75
CA ASN A 71 4.97 7.67 -1.78
C ASN A 71 4.43 6.28 -2.13
N GLU A 72 4.14 5.45 -1.12
CA GLU A 72 3.65 4.08 -1.29
C GLU A 72 2.28 4.06 -1.99
N ILE A 73 1.35 4.92 -1.54
CA ILE A 73 0.00 4.94 -2.13
C ILE A 73 0.01 5.52 -3.56
N ASN A 74 0.83 6.53 -3.84
CA ASN A 74 0.94 7.05 -5.20
C ASN A 74 1.57 6.03 -6.15
N TYR A 75 2.60 5.31 -5.69
CA TYR A 75 3.17 4.22 -6.47
C TYR A 75 2.08 3.19 -6.80
N TYR A 76 1.36 2.69 -5.78
CA TYR A 76 0.27 1.74 -6.02
C TYR A 76 -0.78 2.27 -7.00
N MET A 77 -1.25 3.50 -6.82
CA MET A 77 -2.28 4.10 -7.69
C MET A 77 -1.81 4.30 -9.12
N ASP A 78 -0.55 4.69 -9.33
CA ASP A 78 0.05 4.84 -10.66
C ASP A 78 0.07 3.50 -11.40
N VAL A 79 0.50 2.43 -10.74
CA VAL A 79 0.57 1.10 -11.36
C VAL A 79 -0.83 0.50 -11.54
N TYR A 80 -1.69 0.60 -10.52
CA TYR A 80 -3.08 0.12 -10.56
C TYR A 80 -3.88 0.73 -11.71
N SER A 81 -3.62 2.01 -12.07
CA SER A 81 -4.30 2.68 -13.19
C SER A 81 -3.90 2.15 -14.57
N LYS A 82 -2.74 1.48 -14.67
CA LYS A 82 -2.13 1.02 -15.93
C LYS A 82 -2.25 -0.49 -16.13
N ASP A 83 -2.36 -1.25 -15.05
CA ASP A 83 -2.33 -2.72 -15.09
C ASP A 83 -3.62 -3.35 -14.54
N LYS A 84 -4.34 -4.07 -15.41
CA LYS A 84 -5.57 -4.79 -15.05
C LYS A 84 -5.31 -6.01 -14.18
N GLU A 85 -4.10 -6.55 -14.16
CA GLU A 85 -3.77 -7.69 -13.30
C GLU A 85 -3.68 -7.27 -11.83
N ILE A 86 -3.17 -6.07 -11.54
CA ILE A 86 -3.17 -5.53 -10.17
C ILE A 86 -4.60 -5.36 -9.66
N TYR A 87 -5.50 -4.86 -10.50
CA TYR A 87 -6.93 -4.80 -10.19
C TYR A 87 -7.47 -6.18 -9.80
N GLN A 88 -7.18 -7.19 -10.62
CA GLN A 88 -7.64 -8.56 -10.39
C GLN A 88 -7.00 -9.20 -9.16
N ASN A 89 -5.77 -8.81 -8.81
CA ASN A 89 -4.99 -9.35 -7.70
C ASN A 89 -5.06 -8.50 -6.42
N ALA A 90 -5.79 -7.39 -6.42
CA ALA A 90 -5.96 -6.52 -5.25
C ALA A 90 -6.56 -7.26 -4.04
N TYR A 91 -7.18 -8.42 -4.26
CA TYR A 91 -7.67 -9.26 -3.17
C TYR A 91 -6.58 -9.87 -2.29
N LEU A 92 -5.35 -9.98 -2.80
CA LEU A 92 -4.18 -10.54 -2.11
C LEU A 92 -3.58 -9.58 -1.07
N SER A 93 -3.93 -8.29 -1.13
CA SER A 93 -3.50 -7.28 -0.17
C SER A 93 -4.18 -7.44 1.19
N ASP A 94 -3.50 -7.10 2.28
CA ASP A 94 -4.05 -7.09 3.64
C ASP A 94 -4.94 -5.86 3.94
N ILE A 95 -5.10 -4.92 3.00
CA ILE A 95 -5.93 -3.73 3.22
C ILE A 95 -7.40 -4.09 3.40
N PRO A 96 -8.14 -3.32 4.22
CA PRO A 96 -9.55 -3.58 4.47
C PRO A 96 -10.37 -3.40 3.18
N MET A 97 -11.46 -4.18 3.06
CA MET A 97 -12.36 -4.12 1.91
C MET A 97 -12.86 -2.69 1.61
N ARG A 98 -13.03 -1.85 2.64
CA ARG A 98 -13.42 -0.44 2.47
C ARG A 98 -12.39 0.38 1.68
N TRP A 99 -11.09 0.12 1.87
CA TRP A 99 -10.03 0.73 1.05
C TRP A 99 -10.14 0.28 -0.40
N ARG A 100 -10.29 -1.03 -0.64
CA ARG A 100 -10.44 -1.58 -2.00
C ARG A 100 -11.62 -0.95 -2.73
N ILE A 101 -12.80 -0.92 -2.09
CA ILE A 101 -13.99 -0.27 -2.67
C ILE A 101 -13.72 1.21 -2.96
N ALA A 102 -13.03 1.92 -2.04
CA ALA A 102 -12.72 3.33 -2.24
C ALA A 102 -11.77 3.54 -3.43
N ILE A 103 -10.79 2.66 -3.63
CA ILE A 103 -9.84 2.68 -4.76
C ILE A 103 -10.56 2.33 -6.07
N ASP A 104 -11.25 1.18 -6.11
CA ASP A 104 -11.94 0.65 -7.29
C ASP A 104 -13.03 1.61 -7.82
N ALA A 105 -13.79 2.22 -6.90
CA ALA A 105 -14.87 3.13 -7.26
C ALA A 105 -14.35 4.51 -7.68
N ASN A 106 -13.04 4.79 -7.52
CA ASN A 106 -12.61 6.17 -7.54
C ASN A 106 -12.47 6.75 -8.94
N LYS A 107 -13.17 7.86 -9.15
CA LYS A 107 -12.95 8.79 -10.28
C LYS A 107 -12.40 10.14 -9.81
N LEU A 108 -12.12 10.27 -8.52
CA LEU A 108 -11.69 11.52 -7.90
C LEU A 108 -10.19 11.75 -8.11
N PRO A 109 -9.73 13.01 -8.04
CA PRO A 109 -8.31 13.33 -7.89
C PRO A 109 -7.65 12.53 -6.76
N VAL A 110 -6.39 12.15 -6.96
CA VAL A 110 -5.64 11.28 -6.04
C VAL A 110 -5.61 11.84 -4.62
N ASP A 111 -5.47 13.15 -4.44
CA ASP A 111 -5.47 13.79 -3.12
C ASP A 111 -6.77 13.56 -2.33
N ILE A 112 -7.91 13.53 -3.04
CA ILE A 112 -9.21 13.26 -2.41
C ILE A 112 -9.32 11.78 -2.02
N LEU A 113 -8.78 10.87 -2.85
CA LEU A 113 -8.68 9.45 -2.49
C LEU A 113 -7.90 9.29 -1.20
N ILE A 114 -6.73 9.91 -1.14
CA ILE A 114 -5.81 9.82 0.00
C ILE A 114 -6.52 10.27 1.28
N GLY A 115 -7.21 11.42 1.26
CA GLY A 115 -8.00 11.88 2.40
C GLY A 115 -9.07 10.86 2.83
N ARG A 116 -9.76 10.24 1.87
CA ARG A 116 -10.78 9.22 2.14
C ARG A 116 -10.20 7.93 2.74
N LEU A 117 -9.03 7.50 2.27
CA LEU A 117 -8.33 6.33 2.81
C LEU A 117 -7.90 6.58 4.26
N LEU A 118 -7.37 7.77 4.56
CA LEU A 118 -7.01 8.19 5.91
C LEU A 118 -8.23 8.29 6.83
N GLU A 119 -9.36 8.82 6.36
CA GLU A 119 -10.63 8.85 7.11
C GLU A 119 -11.09 7.43 7.49
N ILE A 120 -11.09 6.51 6.53
CA ILE A 120 -11.46 5.10 6.78
C ILE A 120 -10.51 4.46 7.79
N THR A 121 -9.19 4.69 7.66
CA THR A 121 -8.23 4.16 8.62
C THR A 121 -8.43 4.77 10.00
N SER A 122 -8.66 6.09 10.09
CA SER A 122 -8.88 6.79 11.35
C SER A 122 -10.05 6.17 12.14
N ASP A 123 -11.18 5.95 11.47
CA ASP A 123 -12.36 5.30 12.03
C ASP A 123 -12.08 3.89 12.58
N MET A 124 -11.28 3.11 11.85
CA MET A 124 -10.96 1.74 12.22
C MET A 124 -9.93 1.69 13.35
N GLU A 125 -8.90 2.51 13.27
CA GLU A 125 -7.79 2.51 14.21
C GLU A 125 -8.18 3.13 15.54
N MET A 126 -8.96 4.21 15.56
CA MET A 126 -9.50 4.77 16.81
C MET A 126 -10.32 3.73 17.58
N ARG A 127 -11.11 2.89 16.88
CA ARG A 127 -11.84 1.79 17.54
C ARG A 127 -10.89 0.74 18.11
N TYR A 128 -9.93 0.29 17.30
CA TYR A 128 -8.92 -0.67 17.74
C TYR A 128 -8.15 -0.16 18.97
N VAL A 129 -7.66 1.08 18.93
CA VAL A 129 -6.94 1.71 20.03
C VAL A 129 -7.82 1.84 21.27
N GLY A 130 -9.07 2.25 21.09
CA GLY A 130 -10.08 2.31 22.14
C GLY A 130 -10.30 0.96 22.84
N ASP A 131 -10.50 -0.10 22.04
CA ASP A 131 -10.83 -1.43 22.52
C ASP A 131 -9.64 -2.13 23.22
N VAL A 132 -8.43 -1.92 22.70
CA VAL A 132 -7.22 -2.65 23.14
C VAL A 132 -6.45 -1.88 24.22
N PHE A 133 -6.24 -0.59 24.04
CA PHE A 133 -5.33 0.21 24.88
C PHE A 133 -6.05 1.17 25.82
N ALA A 134 -7.33 1.45 25.57
CA ALA A 134 -8.17 2.31 26.42
C ALA A 134 -9.38 1.59 27.02
N ARG A 135 -9.29 0.27 27.20
CA ARG A 135 -10.41 -0.55 27.67
C ARG A 135 -11.01 -0.02 28.97
N ASN A 136 -12.34 0.07 29.01
CA ASN A 136 -13.14 0.62 30.12
C ASN A 136 -12.94 2.11 30.40
N ARG A 137 -12.32 2.87 29.49
CA ARG A 137 -12.24 4.34 29.59
C ARG A 137 -13.37 4.99 28.77
N THR A 138 -13.83 6.14 29.24
CA THR A 138 -14.84 6.95 28.54
C THR A 138 -14.27 7.73 27.36
N ILE A 139 -12.96 8.00 27.38
CA ILE A 139 -12.20 8.67 26.33
C ILE A 139 -10.92 7.87 26.04
N ILE A 140 -10.45 7.94 24.80
CA ILE A 140 -9.14 7.39 24.42
C ILE A 140 -8.07 8.37 24.91
N PRO A 141 -7.20 7.99 25.88
CA PRO A 141 -6.14 8.86 26.35
C PRO A 141 -5.01 8.93 25.31
N GLU A 142 -4.26 10.04 25.28
CA GLU A 142 -3.10 10.19 24.38
C GLU A 142 -2.06 9.06 24.57
N SER A 143 -1.88 8.58 25.81
CA SER A 143 -0.98 7.46 26.10
C SER A 143 -1.34 6.18 25.33
N ALA A 144 -2.63 5.95 25.03
CA ALA A 144 -3.06 4.78 24.28
C ALA A 144 -2.59 4.82 22.83
N GLY A 145 -2.55 6.01 22.21
CA GLY A 145 -1.96 6.19 20.88
C GLY A 145 -0.45 5.90 20.88
N LEU A 146 0.27 6.36 21.91
CA LEU A 146 1.70 6.08 22.03
C LEU A 146 1.98 4.58 22.28
N ASP A 147 1.15 3.92 23.08
CA ASP A 147 1.26 2.47 23.32
C ASP A 147 0.97 1.66 22.04
N ALA A 148 -0.03 2.07 21.26
CA ALA A 148 -0.35 1.46 19.97
C ALA A 148 0.81 1.62 18.97
N TYR A 149 1.34 2.85 18.83
CA TYR A 149 2.50 3.17 17.99
C TYR A 149 3.71 2.28 18.29
N ASN A 150 4.03 2.13 19.58
CA ASN A 150 5.17 1.32 20.03
C ASN A 150 4.92 -0.18 19.83
N THR A 151 3.70 -0.65 20.11
CA THR A 151 3.32 -2.06 19.92
C THR A 151 3.39 -2.48 18.46
N ALA A 152 2.93 -1.62 17.54
CA ALA A 152 3.03 -1.82 16.10
C ALA A 152 4.45 -1.60 15.54
N ARG A 153 5.41 -1.17 16.37
CA ARG A 153 6.80 -0.86 16.00
C ARG A 153 6.88 0.16 14.86
N CYS A 154 6.03 1.17 14.90
CA CYS A 154 5.90 2.16 13.83
C CYS A 154 7.18 2.94 13.52
N PHE A 155 8.08 3.07 14.49
CA PHE A 155 9.42 3.65 14.29
C PHE A 155 10.29 2.92 13.23
N LEU A 156 9.92 1.71 12.83
CA LEU A 156 10.60 1.01 11.72
C LEU A 156 10.27 1.62 10.37
N PHE A 157 9.13 2.28 10.25
CA PHE A 157 8.76 3.00 9.04
C PHE A 157 9.42 4.37 8.94
N THR A 158 10.06 4.91 9.97
CA THR A 158 10.68 6.26 9.92
C THR A 158 12.21 6.24 9.84
N LYS A 159 12.82 5.06 9.94
CA LYS A 159 14.24 4.81 9.64
C LYS A 159 14.51 4.88 8.14
#